data_AF-A0A9X0TTU1-F1
#
_entry.id   AF-A0A9X0TTU1-F1
#
_cell.length_a   1.000
_cell.length_b   1.000
_cell.length_c   1.000
_cell.angle_alpha   90.00
_cell.angle_beta   90.00
_cell.angle_gamma   90.00
#
_symmetry.space_group_name_H-M   'P 1'
#
loop_
_entity.id
_entity.type
_entity.pdbx_description
1 polymer ?
#
loop_
_entity_poly.entity_id
_entity_poly.type
_entity_poly.pdbx_seq_one_letter_code
_entity_poly.pdbx_strand_id
1 'polypeptide(L)' 'MSFVLEKHWDRLLKEIAACEVAVREIETDLRLRAMSNDASDKELALLRRLKHEKADLLYRCQNLREAFIALLDKSSIAAE' A
#
# COMPACT_ATOMS: atom_id res chain seq x y z
N MET A 1 0.70 16.93 -17.24
CA MET A 1 -0.33 15.90 -16.93
C MET A 1 -1.67 16.63 -16.86
N SER A 2 -2.82 16.02 -17.16
CA SER A 2 -4.09 16.75 -17.01
C SER A 2 -4.41 16.97 -15.53
N PHE A 3 -5.12 18.04 -15.19
CA PHE A 3 -5.53 18.34 -13.81
C PHE A 3 -6.28 17.15 -13.15
N VAL A 4 -7.08 16.42 -13.95
CA VAL A 4 -7.78 15.22 -13.49
C VAL A 4 -6.78 14.11 -13.12
N LEU A 5 -5.78 13.86 -13.97
CA LEU A 5 -4.77 12.84 -13.72
C LEU A 5 -3.89 13.20 -12.51
N GLU A 6 -3.50 14.47 -12.34
CA GLU A 6 -2.73 14.94 -11.18
C GLU A 6 -3.46 14.68 -9.86
N LYS A 7 -4.77 14.98 -9.81
CA LYS A 7 -5.60 14.67 -8.65
C LYS A 7 -5.62 13.17 -8.32
N HIS A 8 -5.72 12.32 -9.34
CA HIS A 8 -5.71 10.86 -9.16
C HIS A 8 -4.33 10.35 -8.73
N TRP A 9 -3.26 10.94 -9.24
CA TRP A 9 -1.90 10.65 -8.84
C TRP A 9 -1.66 10.97 -7.36
N ASP A 10 -2.03 12.17 -6.90
CA ASP A 10 -1.90 12.55 -5.49
C ASP A 10 -2.70 11.64 -4.56
N ARG A 11 -3.90 11.23 -4.99
CA ARG A 11 -4.72 10.30 -4.23
C ARG A 11 -4.06 8.91 -4.15
N LEU A 12 -3.53 8.42 -5.26
CA LEU A 12 -2.82 7.14 -5.30
C LEU A 12 -1.60 7.14 -4.38
N LEU A 13 -0.81 8.22 -4.37
CA LEU A 13 0.33 8.36 -3.47
C LEU A 13 -0.08 8.34 -1.99
N LYS A 14 -1.19 8.99 -1.63
CA LYS A 14 -1.76 8.93 -0.27
C LYS A 14 -2.22 7.53 0.10
N GLU A 15 -2.86 6.82 -0.83
CA GLU A 15 -3.31 5.43 -0.62
C GLU A 15 -2.13 4.48 -0.41
N ILE A 16 -1.04 4.64 -1.17
CA ILE A 16 0.21 3.90 -0.99
C ILE A 16 0.77 4.13 0.41
N ALA A 17 0.96 5.41 0.79
CA ALA A 17 1.51 5.77 2.10
C ALA A 17 0.65 5.23 3.26
N ALA A 18 -0.67 5.29 3.13
CA ALA A 18 -1.59 4.74 4.13
C ALA A 18 -1.47 3.21 4.26
N CYS A 19 -1.30 2.50 3.15
CA CYS A 19 -1.09 1.04 3.19
C CYS A 19 0.27 0.67 3.80
N GLU A 20 1.34 1.40 3.46
CA GLU A 20 2.67 1.19 4.06
C GLU A 20 2.69 1.41 5.57
N VAL A 21 1.97 2.43 6.05
CA VAL A 21 1.81 2.67 7.50
C VAL A 21 1.02 1.53 8.14
N ALA A 22 -0.14 1.16 7.59
CA ALA A 22 -0.97 0.09 8.13
C ALA A 22 -0.23 -1.25 8.21
N VAL A 23 0.55 -1.61 7.18
CA VAL A 23 1.36 -2.85 7.20
C VAL A 23 2.37 -2.82 8.34
N ARG A 24 3.08 -1.70 8.53
CA ARG A 24 4.09 -1.55 9.59
C ARG A 24 3.50 -1.57 11.00
N GLU A 25 2.33 -0.96 11.18
CA GLU A 25 1.59 -0.98 12.44
C GLU A 25 1.19 -2.42 12.80
N ILE A 26 0.56 -3.14 11.86
CA ILE A 26 0.14 -4.53 12.10
C ILE A 26 1.35 -5.45 12.36
N GLU A 27 2.49 -5.22 11.70
CA GLU A 27 3.72 -5.94 12.01
C GLU A 27 4.22 -5.66 13.42
N THR A 28 4.13 -4.42 13.87
CA THR A 28 4.50 -4.04 15.24
C THR A 28 3.59 -4.73 16.24
N ASP A 29 2.29 -4.72 16.00
CA ASP A 29 1.30 -5.40 16.86
C ASP A 29 1.55 -6.91 16.90
N LEU A 30 1.84 -7.54 15.75
CA LEU A 30 2.19 -8.96 15.70
C LEU A 30 3.44 -9.29 16.53
N ARG A 31 4.47 -8.42 16.50
CA ARG A 31 5.67 -8.59 17.34
C ARG A 31 5.34 -8.43 18.82
N LEU A 32 4.55 -7.43 19.18
CA LEU A 32 4.09 -7.20 20.55
C LEU A 32 3.30 -8.40 21.09
N ARG A 33 2.36 -8.93 20.29
CA ARG A 33 1.57 -10.11 20.69
C ARG A 33 2.39 -11.39 20.74
N ALA A 34 3.41 -11.56 19.89
CA ALA A 34 4.32 -12.70 19.98
C ALA A 34 5.15 -12.72 21.29
N MET A 35 5.33 -11.56 21.94
CA MET A 35 5.99 -11.45 23.24
C MET A 35 5.01 -11.55 24.42
N SER A 36 3.70 -11.61 24.16
CA SER A 36 2.66 -11.63 25.18
C SER A 36 2.23 -13.05 25.52
N ASN A 37 2.07 -13.34 26.81
CA ASN A 37 1.64 -14.66 27.29
C ASN A 37 0.14 -14.92 27.14
N ASP A 38 -0.65 -13.91 26.74
CA ASP A 38 -2.11 -13.96 26.60
C ASP A 38 -2.59 -13.81 25.15
N ALA A 39 -1.68 -13.94 24.17
CA ALA A 39 -2.04 -13.82 22.77
C ALA A 39 -2.96 -14.96 22.33
N SER A 40 -4.14 -14.61 21.80
CA SER A 40 -5.09 -15.57 21.27
C SER A 40 -4.73 -15.95 19.82
N ASP A 41 -4.75 -17.25 19.50
CA ASP A 41 -4.53 -17.73 18.14
C ASP A 41 -5.49 -17.09 17.12
N LYS A 42 -6.73 -16.81 17.54
CA LYS A 42 -7.73 -16.15 16.68
C LYS A 42 -7.36 -14.70 16.37
N GLU A 43 -6.84 -13.98 17.36
CA GLU A 43 -6.38 -12.61 17.20
C GLU A 43 -5.15 -12.56 16.29
N LEU A 44 -4.17 -13.44 16.54
CA LEU A 44 -2.98 -13.55 15.69
C LEU A 44 -3.33 -13.93 14.24
N ALA A 45 -4.28 -14.84 14.05
CA ALA A 45 -4.77 -15.19 12.72
C ALA A 45 -5.43 -14.00 12.01
N LEU A 46 -6.24 -13.22 12.73
CA LEU A 46 -6.88 -12.02 12.19
C LEU A 46 -5.85 -10.95 11.82
N LEU A 47 -4.87 -10.67 12.69
CA LEU A 47 -3.80 -9.71 12.43
C LEU A 47 -2.95 -10.13 11.22
N ARG A 48 -2.60 -11.41 11.10
CA ARG A 48 -1.88 -11.94 9.92
C ARG A 48 -2.68 -11.77 8.64
N ARG A 49 -3.99 -12.05 8.68
CA ARG A 49 -4.87 -11.83 7.53
C ARG A 49 -4.93 -10.35 7.16
N LEU A 50 -5.14 -9.46 8.13
CA LEU A 50 -5.16 -8.02 7.91
C LEU A 50 -3.87 -7.52 7.26
N LYS A 51 -2.71 -7.97 7.76
CA LYS A 51 -1.41 -7.65 7.16
C LYS A 51 -1.36 -8.08 5.69
N HIS A 52 -1.79 -9.31 5.40
CA HIS A 52 -1.77 -9.84 4.03
C HIS A 52 -2.65 -9.04 3.08
N GLU A 53 -3.89 -8.74 3.48
CA GLU A 53 -4.83 -7.93 2.68
C GLU A 53 -4.29 -6.51 2.43
N LYS A 54 -3.65 -5.89 3.43
CA LYS A 54 -3.02 -4.56 3.27
C LYS A 54 -1.79 -4.61 2.36
N ALA A 55 -1.00 -5.67 2.42
CA ALA A 55 0.15 -5.85 1.55
C ALA A 55 -0.26 -6.09 0.09
N ASP A 56 -1.31 -6.88 -0.16
CA ASP A 56 -1.86 -7.09 -1.51
C ASP A 56 -2.42 -5.78 -2.08
N LEU A 57 -3.14 -4.99 -1.27
CA LEU A 57 -3.60 -3.67 -1.68
C LEU A 57 -2.44 -2.73 -2.02
N LEU A 58 -1.39 -2.70 -1.18
CA LEU A 58 -0.18 -1.91 -1.43
C LEU A 58 0.47 -2.30 -2.76
N TYR A 59 0.62 -3.59 -3.02
CA TYR A 59 1.18 -4.11 -4.27
C TYR A 59 0.38 -3.63 -5.49
N ARG A 60 -0.95 -3.69 -5.44
CA ARG A 60 -1.81 -3.19 -6.52
C ARG A 60 -1.67 -1.68 -6.72
N CYS A 61 -1.59 -0.90 -5.64
CA CYS A 61 -1.36 0.54 -5.72
C CYS A 61 0.02 0.87 -6.31
N GLN A 62 1.06 0.10 -5.98
CA GLN A 62 2.40 0.26 -6.56
C GLN A 62 2.41 -0.06 -8.06
N ASN A 63 1.73 -1.13 -8.50
CA ASN A 63 1.58 -1.42 -9.92
C ASN A 63 0.85 -0.30 -10.67
N LEU A 64 -0.19 0.29 -10.06
CA LEU A 64 -0.87 1.46 -10.63
C LEU A 64 0.07 2.67 -10.73
N ARG A 65 0.94 2.88 -9.73
CA ARG A 65 1.92 3.96 -9.73
C ARG A 65 2.90 3.80 -10.89
N GLU A 66 3.39 2.59 -11.12
CA GLU A 66 4.25 2.27 -12.27
C GLU A 66 3.54 2.50 -13.60
N ALA A 67 2.27 2.11 -13.72
CA ALA A 67 1.47 2.37 -14.92
C ALA A 67 1.30 3.88 -15.19
N PHE A 68 1.09 4.67 -14.14
CA PHE A 68 1.04 6.14 -14.24
C PHE A 68 2.37 6.73 -14.70
N ILE A 69 3.51 6.27 -14.15
CA ILE A 69 4.85 6.70 -14.56
C ILE A 69 5.10 6.35 -16.02
N ALA A 70 4.82 5.10 -16.43
CA ALA A 70 5.01 4.65 -17.80
C ALA A 70 4.18 5.45 -18.81
N LEU A 71 2.98 5.90 -18.43
CA LEU A 71 2.15 6.77 -19.25
C LEU A 71 2.78 8.17 -19.41
N LEU A 72 3.39 8.71 -18.36
CA LEU A 72 4.09 9.99 -18.40
C LEU A 72 5.35 9.92 -19.26
N ASP A 73 6.17 8.87 -19.11
CA ASP A 73 7.39 8.69 -19.90
C ASP A 73 7.07 8.56 -21.39
N LYS A 74 6.03 7.79 -21.75
CA LYS A 74 5.55 7.69 -23.14
C LYS A 74 5.00 9.01 -23.69
N SER A 75 4.43 9.84 -22.84
CA SER A 75 3.93 11.17 -23.24
C SER A 75 5.09 12.14 -23.52
N SER A 76 6.24 11.96 -22.86
CA SER A 76 7.45 12.73 -23.13
C SER A 76 8.06 12.39 -24.50
N ILE A 77 8.05 11.11 -24.89
CA ILE A 77 8.62 10.65 -26.17
C ILE A 77 7.72 11.01 -27.35
N ALA A 78 6.39 11.02 -27.18
CA ALA A 78 5.46 11.37 -28.26
C ALA A 78 5.37 12.89 -28.56
N ALA A 79 6.09 13.73 -27.81
CA ALA A 79 6.13 15.18 -27.97
C ALA A 79 7.42 15.69 -28.65
N GLU A 80 8.34 14.79 -29.04
CA GLU A 80 9.52 15.04 -29.88
C GLU A 80 9.27 14.57 -31.32
#